data_AF-A0A126NVK3-F1
#
_entry.id   AF-A0A126NVK3-F1
#
_cell.length_a   1.000
_cell.length_b   1.000
_cell.length_c   1.000
_cell.angle_alpha   90.00
_cell.angle_beta   90.00
_cell.angle_gamma   90.00
#
_symmetry.space_group_name_H-M   'P 1'
#
loop_
_entity.id
_entity.type
_entity.pdbx_description
1 polymer ?
#
loop_
_entity_poly.entity_id
_entity_poly.type
_entity_poly.pdbx_seq_one_letter_code
_entity_poly.pdbx_strand_id
1 'polypeptide(L)'
;MSGPTNFEVGQAQEGDIGRRRVRVHYKKRSGSSRHGIVVLTAASGKSVLASVLGHELDQNLILMDYDVRAELGVSKGQKIELIIERAGLLGKLRWYLGNADPAVHIPAWIAIWSLFLGIAGIAIGLYPLVK
;
A
#
# COMPACT_ATOMS: atom_id res chain seq x y z
N MET A 1 -5.46 16.21 4.80
CA MET A 1 -6.34 15.03 4.88
C MET A 1 -7.33 15.13 3.74
N SER A 2 -7.46 14.08 2.93
CA SER A 2 -8.53 14.04 1.92
C SER A 2 -9.83 13.64 2.60
N GLY A 3 -10.90 14.35 2.29
CA GLY A 3 -12.23 14.00 2.78
C GLY A 3 -12.70 12.66 2.20
N PRO A 4 -13.73 12.05 2.82
CA PRO A 4 -14.34 10.85 2.28
C PRO A 4 -14.89 11.11 0.88
N THR A 5 -14.73 10.13 0.00
CA THR A 5 -15.07 10.25 -1.42
C THR A 5 -15.80 9.00 -1.89
N ASN A 6 -16.87 9.19 -2.67
CA ASN A 6 -17.64 8.10 -3.23
C ASN A 6 -16.94 7.47 -4.43
N PHE A 7 -16.89 6.14 -4.44
CA PHE A 7 -16.39 5.34 -5.54
C PHE A 7 -17.30 4.14 -5.83
N GLU A 8 -17.31 3.71 -7.08
CA GLU A 8 -17.80 2.41 -7.52
C GLU A 8 -16.62 1.44 -7.64
N VAL A 9 -16.78 0.25 -7.08
CA VAL A 9 -15.72 -0.77 -7.06
C VAL A 9 -15.67 -1.52 -8.39
N GLY A 10 -14.62 -1.28 -9.17
CA GLY A 10 -14.30 -2.03 -10.37
C GLY A 10 -13.30 -3.17 -10.13
N GLN A 11 -13.07 -3.94 -11.19
CA GLN A 11 -12.11 -5.04 -11.20
C GLN A 11 -10.71 -4.54 -11.57
N ALA A 12 -9.67 -5.02 -10.86
CA ALA A 12 -8.29 -4.77 -11.23
C ALA A 12 -7.97 -5.23 -12.65
N GLN A 13 -7.02 -4.54 -13.27
CA GLN A 13 -6.42 -4.99 -14.52
C GLN A 13 -5.57 -6.23 -14.27
N GLU A 14 -5.43 -7.08 -15.28
CA GLU A 14 -4.75 -8.38 -15.17
C GLU A 14 -3.34 -8.28 -14.55
N GLY A 15 -2.55 -7.28 -14.95
CA GLY A 15 -1.19 -7.05 -14.42
C GLY A 15 -1.11 -6.51 -12.99
N ASP A 16 -2.25 -6.18 -12.36
CA ASP A 16 -2.33 -5.64 -11.00
C ASP A 16 -2.87 -6.67 -9.98
N ILE A 17 -3.41 -7.80 -10.45
CA ILE A 17 -3.97 -8.86 -9.61
C ILE A 17 -2.87 -9.47 -8.72
N GLY A 18 -3.15 -9.59 -7.41
CA GLY A 18 -2.25 -10.20 -6.44
C GLY A 18 -1.06 -9.32 -6.03
N ARG A 19 -1.07 -8.04 -6.44
CA ARG A 19 0.03 -7.09 -6.16
C ARG A 19 -0.38 -5.99 -5.19
N ARG A 20 -1.60 -6.05 -4.64
CA ARG A 20 -2.18 -5.00 -3.79
C ARG A 20 -2.06 -3.61 -4.41
N ARG A 21 -2.37 -3.55 -5.72
CA ARG A 21 -2.39 -2.32 -6.50
C ARG A 21 -3.82 -1.87 -6.70
N VAL A 22 -4.04 -0.58 -6.51
CA VAL A 22 -5.32 0.05 -6.75
C VAL A 22 -5.16 1.14 -7.79
N ARG A 23 -6.11 1.24 -8.72
CA ARG A 23 -6.13 2.34 -9.67
C ARG A 23 -7.21 3.32 -9.28
N VAL A 24 -6.80 4.56 -9.09
CA VAL A 24 -7.70 5.68 -8.76
C VAL A 24 -7.53 6.76 -9.80
N HIS A 25 -8.62 7.42 -10.18
CA HIS A 25 -8.57 8.53 -11.13
C HIS A 25 -7.55 9.59 -10.67
N TYR A 26 -6.74 10.12 -11.59
CA TYR A 26 -5.62 11.02 -11.24
C TYR A 26 -6.03 12.24 -10.41
N LYS A 27 -7.22 12.80 -10.65
CA LYS A 27 -7.77 13.93 -9.87
C LYS A 27 -8.13 13.59 -8.42
N LYS A 28 -8.32 12.31 -8.09
CA LYS A 28 -8.80 11.85 -6.78
C LYS A 28 -7.77 11.07 -5.97
N ARG A 29 -6.48 11.10 -6.35
CA ARG A 29 -5.41 10.35 -5.66
C ARG A 29 -4.93 10.97 -4.35
N SER A 30 -5.64 11.93 -3.76
CA SER A 30 -5.18 12.60 -2.51
C SER A 30 -3.76 13.19 -2.67
N GLY A 31 -3.48 13.73 -3.87
CA GLY A 31 -2.16 14.20 -4.28
C GLY A 31 -1.07 13.11 -4.39
N SER A 32 -1.34 11.84 -4.08
CA SER A 32 -0.35 10.76 -4.15
C SER A 32 0.18 10.59 -5.58
N SER A 33 1.50 10.45 -5.71
CA SER A 33 2.16 10.16 -6.98
C SER A 33 1.81 8.74 -7.45
N ARG A 34 2.06 8.47 -8.74
CA ARG A 34 2.03 7.10 -9.25
C ARG A 34 2.99 6.24 -8.43
N HIS A 35 2.56 5.03 -8.08
CA HIS A 35 3.27 4.08 -7.20
C HIS A 35 3.36 4.51 -5.72
N GLY A 36 2.71 5.61 -5.32
CA GLY A 36 2.65 6.01 -3.92
C GLY A 36 1.91 4.97 -3.07
N ILE A 37 2.32 4.79 -1.82
CA ILE A 37 1.61 3.92 -0.88
C ILE A 37 0.53 4.75 -0.19
N VAL A 38 -0.70 4.26 -0.23
CA VAL A 38 -1.86 4.89 0.39
C VAL A 38 -2.50 3.95 1.39
N VAL A 39 -3.16 4.53 2.38
CA VAL A 39 -4.14 3.86 3.23
C VAL A 39 -5.50 4.14 2.60
N LEU A 40 -6.22 3.07 2.29
CA LEU A 40 -7.63 3.13 1.95
C LEU A 40 -8.43 2.78 3.20
N THR A 41 -9.34 3.65 3.61
CA THR A 41 -10.22 3.42 4.76
C THR A 41 -11.66 3.49 4.28
N ALA A 42 -12.40 2.39 4.45
CA ALA A 42 -13.83 2.33 4.16
C ALA A 42 -14.65 2.94 5.30
N ALA A 43 -15.88 3.37 5.00
CA ALA A 43 -16.82 3.85 6.01
C ALA A 43 -17.10 2.84 7.14
N SER A 44 -16.89 1.54 6.90
CA SER A 44 -16.96 0.48 7.91
C SER A 44 -15.83 0.52 8.95
N GLY A 45 -14.82 1.38 8.77
CA GLY A 45 -13.61 1.46 9.59
C GLY A 45 -12.50 0.49 9.17
N LYS A 46 -12.78 -0.44 8.24
CA LYS A 46 -11.75 -1.34 7.68
C LYS A 46 -10.76 -0.54 6.84
N SER A 47 -9.48 -0.85 6.96
CA SER A 47 -8.42 -0.19 6.21
C SER A 47 -7.40 -1.16 5.64
N VAL A 48 -6.82 -0.77 4.49
CA VAL A 48 -5.79 -1.54 3.80
C VAL A 48 -4.72 -0.62 3.23
N LEU A 49 -3.47 -1.08 3.24
CA LEU A 49 -2.36 -0.41 2.56
C LEU A 49 -2.25 -0.93 1.12
N ALA A 50 -2.24 -0.02 0.16
CA ALA A 50 -2.14 -0.36 -1.25
C ALA A 50 -1.19 0.58 -2.00
N SER A 51 -0.61 0.08 -3.09
CA SER A 51 0.10 0.94 -4.05
C SER A 51 -0.90 1.59 -4.99
N VAL A 52 -0.95 2.91 -5.01
CA VAL A 52 -1.83 3.66 -5.89
C VAL A 52 -1.18 3.86 -7.25
N LEU A 53 -1.85 3.33 -8.25
CA LEU A 53 -1.69 3.70 -9.63
C LEU A 53 -2.82 4.64 -10.00
N GLY A 54 -2.91 4.99 -11.28
CA GLY A 54 -4.25 5.28 -11.69
C GLY A 54 -4.52 5.29 -13.16
N HIS A 55 -5.67 5.87 -13.46
CA HIS A 55 -6.36 5.73 -14.72
C HIS A 55 -7.04 7.03 -15.12
N GLU A 56 -7.57 7.02 -16.33
CA GLU A 56 -8.33 8.10 -16.97
C GLU A 56 -9.80 7.72 -17.21
N LEU A 57 -10.24 6.56 -16.71
CA LEU A 57 -11.66 6.16 -16.68
C LEU A 57 -12.49 7.07 -15.76
N ASP A 58 -13.76 6.74 -15.53
CA ASP A 58 -14.67 7.50 -14.68
C ASP A 58 -14.03 7.91 -13.33
N GLN A 59 -14.27 9.15 -12.90
CA GLN A 59 -13.61 9.71 -11.72
C GLN A 59 -14.06 9.05 -10.41
N ASN A 60 -15.23 8.43 -10.40
CA ASN A 60 -15.76 7.68 -9.27
C ASN A 60 -15.43 6.19 -9.39
N LEU A 61 -14.72 5.73 -10.41
CA LEU A 61 -14.30 4.34 -10.48
C LEU A 61 -13.01 4.13 -9.68
N ILE A 62 -12.97 3.07 -8.87
CA ILE A 62 -11.73 2.56 -8.27
C ILE A 62 -11.55 1.10 -8.68
N LEU A 63 -10.39 0.76 -9.23
CA LEU A 63 -10.09 -0.62 -9.62
C LEU A 63 -9.22 -1.26 -8.54
N MET A 64 -9.66 -2.40 -8.01
CA MET A 64 -8.98 -3.14 -6.96
C MET A 64 -9.00 -4.64 -7.26
N ASP A 65 -8.01 -5.37 -6.76
CA ASP A 65 -7.96 -6.82 -6.86
C ASP A 65 -8.89 -7.48 -5.82
N TYR A 66 -8.94 -8.80 -5.82
CA TYR A 66 -9.79 -9.54 -4.89
C TYR A 66 -9.34 -9.35 -3.43
N ASP A 67 -8.04 -9.40 -3.17
CA ASP A 67 -7.49 -9.35 -1.82
C ASP A 67 -7.77 -7.99 -1.15
N VAL A 68 -7.56 -6.88 -1.88
CA VAL A 68 -7.89 -5.54 -1.39
C VAL A 68 -9.39 -5.40 -1.11
N ARG A 69 -10.26 -5.95 -1.98
CA ARG A 69 -11.72 -5.97 -1.75
C ARG A 69 -12.09 -6.75 -0.50
N ALA A 70 -11.52 -7.94 -0.33
CA ALA A 70 -11.80 -8.82 0.80
C ALA A 70 -11.38 -8.18 2.12
N GLU A 71 -10.20 -7.55 2.17
CA GLU A 71 -9.72 -6.82 3.35
C GLU A 71 -10.59 -5.61 3.70
N LEU A 72 -11.07 -4.86 2.69
CA LEU A 72 -12.01 -3.75 2.89
C LEU A 72 -13.44 -4.22 3.18
N GLY A 73 -13.77 -5.49 2.90
CA GLY A 73 -15.10 -6.05 3.02
C GLY A 73 -16.09 -5.49 1.99
N VAL A 74 -15.64 -5.24 0.76
CA VAL A 74 -16.45 -4.63 -0.32
C VAL A 74 -16.53 -5.56 -1.53
N SER A 75 -17.61 -5.44 -2.31
CA SER A 75 -17.84 -6.27 -3.51
C SER A 75 -17.70 -5.48 -4.81
N LYS A 76 -17.41 -6.16 -5.92
CA LYS A 76 -17.41 -5.55 -7.26
C LYS A 76 -18.80 -4.97 -7.57
N GLY A 77 -18.83 -3.79 -8.19
CA GLY A 77 -20.04 -3.04 -8.53
C GLY A 77 -20.67 -2.28 -7.36
N GLN A 78 -20.15 -2.45 -6.13
CA GLN A 78 -20.65 -1.74 -4.97
C GLN A 78 -20.21 -0.28 -5.00
N LYS A 79 -21.13 0.63 -4.64
CA LYS A 79 -20.80 2.02 -4.35
C LYS A 79 -20.38 2.14 -2.89
N ILE A 80 -19.20 2.68 -2.64
CA ILE A 80 -18.57 2.79 -1.33
C ILE A 80 -18.03 4.19 -1.10
N GLU A 81 -17.99 4.59 0.16
CA GLU A 81 -17.30 5.78 0.60
C GLU A 81 -15.91 5.39 1.11
N LEU A 82 -14.87 5.98 0.54
CA LEU A 82 -13.47 5.72 0.88
C LEU A 82 -12.75 7.02 1.23
N ILE A 83 -11.94 6.95 2.26
CA ILE A 83 -10.91 7.94 2.57
C ILE A 83 -9.59 7.40 2.00
N ILE A 84 -8.90 8.22 1.21
CA ILE A 84 -7.60 7.89 0.63
C ILE A 84 -6.55 8.82 1.22
N GLU A 85 -5.59 8.25 1.94
CA GLU A 85 -4.53 9.03 2.59
C GLU A 85 -3.16 8.49 2.20
N ARG A 86 -2.16 9.36 2.08
CA ARG A 86 -0.78 8.92 1.87
C ARG A 86 -0.28 8.20 3.12
N ALA A 87 0.34 7.04 2.94
CA ALA A 87 0.98 6.34 4.05
C ALA A 87 2.22 7.11 4.53
N GLY A 88 2.34 7.29 5.85
CA GLY A 88 3.55 7.76 6.50
C GLY A 88 4.70 6.74 6.42
N LEU A 89 5.87 7.08 6.97
CA LEU A 89 7.06 6.21 6.90
C LEU A 89 6.81 4.81 7.47
N LEU A 90 6.18 4.71 8.64
CA LEU A 90 5.83 3.43 9.26
C LEU A 90 4.83 2.63 8.41
N GLY A 91 3.85 3.32 7.81
CA GLY A 91 2.88 2.69 6.91
C GLY A 91 3.54 2.13 5.65
N LYS A 92 4.50 2.86 5.07
CA LYS A 92 5.31 2.40 3.94
C LYS A 92 6.13 1.18 4.31
N LEU A 93 6.81 1.21 5.47
CA LEU A 93 7.60 0.06 5.93
C LEU A 93 6.72 -1.18 6.14
N ARG A 94 5.57 -1.01 6.82
CA ARG A 94 4.58 -2.09 7.00
C ARG A 94 4.10 -2.65 5.67
N TRP A 95 3.88 -1.78 4.67
CA TRP A 95 3.50 -2.22 3.33
C TRP A 95 4.62 -3.06 2.68
N TYR A 96 5.87 -2.60 2.68
CA TYR A 96 6.98 -3.34 2.07
C TYR A 96 7.17 -4.72 2.69
N LEU A 97 7.10 -4.83 4.01
CA LEU A 97 7.36 -6.09 4.73
C LEU A 97 6.18 -7.05 4.73
N GLY A 98 4.96 -6.53 4.64
CA GLY A 98 3.72 -7.31 4.68
C GLY A 98 3.05 -7.49 3.31
N ASN A 99 3.63 -7.01 2.22
CA ASN A 99 3.06 -7.17 0.88
C ASN A 99 3.06 -8.66 0.48
N ALA A 100 1.96 -9.15 -0.10
CA ALA A 100 1.88 -10.51 -0.62
C ALA A 100 2.81 -10.74 -1.82
N ASP A 101 3.14 -9.69 -2.59
CA ASP A 101 4.01 -9.78 -3.76
C ASP A 101 5.45 -10.13 -3.37
N PRO A 102 5.98 -11.31 -3.76
CA PRO A 102 7.36 -11.72 -3.48
C PRO A 102 8.40 -10.77 -4.04
N ALA A 103 8.12 -10.13 -5.17
CA ALA A 103 9.02 -9.14 -5.77
C ALA A 103 9.17 -7.88 -4.90
N VAL A 104 8.25 -7.66 -3.94
CA VAL A 104 8.27 -6.54 -3.01
C VAL A 104 8.83 -6.95 -1.65
N HIS A 105 8.30 -8.01 -1.03
CA HIS A 105 8.67 -8.31 0.36
C HIS A 105 10.01 -9.02 0.51
N ILE A 106 10.45 -9.84 -0.46
CA ILE A 106 11.75 -10.54 -0.37
C ILE A 106 12.91 -9.55 -0.31
N PRO A 107 13.04 -8.57 -1.24
CA PRO A 107 14.10 -7.57 -1.15
C PRO A 107 14.03 -6.73 0.14
N ALA A 108 12.82 -6.42 0.62
CA ALA A 108 12.63 -5.68 1.86
C ALA A 108 13.17 -6.45 3.08
N TRP A 109 12.91 -7.76 3.17
CA TRP A 109 13.45 -8.61 4.22
C TRP A 109 14.97 -8.78 4.13
N ILE A 110 15.52 -8.92 2.91
CA ILE A 110 16.98 -8.97 2.71
C ILE A 110 17.64 -7.68 3.22
N ALA A 111 17.03 -6.52 2.96
CA ALA A 111 17.54 -5.24 3.45
C ALA A 111 17.52 -5.16 4.99
N ILE A 112 16.47 -5.68 5.64
CA ILE A 112 16.39 -5.76 7.10
C ILE A 112 17.51 -6.63 7.67
N TRP A 113 17.70 -7.84 7.12
CA TRP A 113 18.75 -8.74 7.59
C TRP A 113 20.14 -8.15 7.37
N SER A 114 20.37 -7.50 6.23
CA SER A 114 21.63 -6.82 5.93
C SER A 114 21.92 -5.68 6.92
N LEU A 115 20.91 -4.87 7.24
CA LEU A 115 21.03 -3.80 8.23
C LEU A 115 21.34 -4.36 9.63
N PHE A 116 20.63 -5.41 10.03
CA PHE A 116 20.84 -6.06 11.32
C PHE A 116 22.27 -6.62 11.44
N LEU A 117 22.75 -7.32 10.42
CA LEU A 117 24.11 -7.85 10.39
C LEU A 117 25.17 -6.74 10.38
N GLY A 118 24.92 -5.65 9.66
CA GLY A 118 25.80 -4.48 9.67
C GLY A 118 25.93 -3.85 11.07
N ILE A 119 24.80 -3.63 11.76
CA ILE A 119 24.79 -3.12 13.14
C ILE A 119 25.50 -4.10 14.09
N ALA A 120 25.24 -5.40 13.97
CA ALA A 120 25.91 -6.41 14.78
C ALA A 120 27.43 -6.41 14.57
N GLY A 121 27.89 -6.30 13.32
CA GLY A 121 29.31 -6.19 12.98
C GLY A 121 29.95 -4.94 13.59
N ILE A 122 29.29 -3.79 13.51
CA ILE A 122 29.76 -2.54 14.13
C ILE A 122 29.85 -2.70 15.65
N ALA A 123 28.82 -3.26 16.29
CA ALA A 123 28.80 -3.45 17.74
C ALA A 123 29.94 -4.38 18.21
N ILE A 124 30.17 -5.49 17.50
CA ILE A 124 31.28 -6.42 17.78
C ILE A 124 32.63 -5.73 17.57
N GLY A 125 32.78 -4.95 16.50
CA GLY A 125 34.02 -4.25 16.18
C GLY A 125 34.35 -3.10 17.14
N LEU A 126 33.33 -2.43 17.69
CA LEU A 126 33.49 -1.36 18.67
C LEU A 126 33.68 -1.88 20.11
N TYR A 127 33.26 -3.11 20.41
CA TYR A 127 33.37 -3.67 21.75
C TYR A 127 34.79 -3.60 22.35
N PRO A 128 35.89 -3.91 21.62
CA PRO A 128 37.25 -3.81 22.13
C PRO A 128 37.80 -2.38 22.25
N LEU A 129 37.09 -1.36 21.72
CA LEU A 129 37.51 0.04 21.80
C LEU A 129 36.92 0.74 23.03
N VAL A 130 35.85 0.17 23.59
CA VAL A 130 35.14 0.71 24.77
C VAL A 130 35.53 -0.02 26.05
N LYS A 131 36.37 -1.07 25.94
CA LYS A 131 36.82 -1.92 27.04
C LYS A 131 38.31 -2.18 26.92
#